data_AF-A0A972Y1L8-F1
#
_entry.id   AF-A0A972Y1L8-F1
#
_cell.length_a   1.000
_cell.length_b   1.000
_cell.length_c   1.000
_cell.angle_alpha   90.00
_cell.angle_beta   90.00
_cell.angle_gamma   90.00
#
_symmetry.space_group_name_H-M   'P 1'
#
loop_
_entity.id
_entity.type
_entity.pdbx_description
1 polymer ?
#
loop_
_entity_poly.entity_id
_entity_poly.type
_entity_poly.pdbx_seq_one_letter_code
_entity_poly.pdbx_strand_id
1 'polypeptide(L)'
;DNLISIITCLLGLGTLFLNQNYILSFIALLSISGSLLVLIFENDLYGLMHVYVALYSIGLTCILLNEAKLIASSKKLSKLYNPLRIGFIFSLLFGLFCIGKKNLLTEDFSPWFSSIVMIPITLYLISQIIKILDVKLTKSKNIIYYLSVLILTSTVFSPAISGALIIILLCFLVNYRTGFVIGIIATIYFISQYYYDLNLTLLTKSMILFGSGVVFLLLYFLITKKKNSHEKV
;
A
#
# COMPACT_ATOMS: atom_id res chain seq x y z
N ASP A 1 28.56 6.83 -8.49
CA ASP A 1 27.69 5.94 -7.71
C ASP A 1 26.63 5.24 -8.56
N ASN A 2 25.99 5.93 -9.52
CA ASN A 2 25.18 5.34 -10.62
C ASN A 2 25.66 3.97 -11.17
N LEU A 3 26.93 3.82 -11.55
CA LEU A 3 27.49 2.56 -12.07
C LEU A 3 27.37 1.41 -11.06
N ILE A 4 27.62 1.68 -9.78
CA ILE A 4 27.51 0.69 -8.70
C ILE A 4 26.05 0.26 -8.54
N SER A 5 25.11 1.22 -8.59
CA SER A 5 23.68 0.94 -8.52
C SER A 5 23.19 0.10 -9.71
N ILE A 6 23.67 0.37 -10.92
CA ILE A 6 23.33 -0.44 -12.10
C ILE A 6 23.90 -1.87 -11.97
N ILE A 7 25.16 -2.01 -11.57
CA ILE A 7 25.80 -3.32 -11.39
C ILE A 7 25.09 -4.13 -10.30
N THR A 8 24.75 -3.52 -9.17
CA THR A 8 24.02 -4.19 -8.08
C THR A 8 22.61 -4.60 -8.51
N CYS A 9 21.92 -3.80 -9.32
CA CYS A 9 20.65 -4.15 -9.92
C CYS A 9 20.78 -5.39 -10.84
N LEU A 10 21.77 -5.39 -11.74
CA LEU A 10 22.02 -6.50 -12.65
C LEU A 10 22.40 -7.80 -11.92
N LEU A 11 23.23 -7.69 -10.86
CA LEU A 11 23.56 -8.83 -10.00
C LEU A 11 22.33 -9.34 -9.25
N GLY A 12 21.47 -8.45 -8.74
CA GLY A 12 20.19 -8.82 -8.15
C GLY A 12 19.28 -9.58 -9.12
N LEU A 13 19.20 -9.14 -10.37
CA LEU A 13 18.43 -9.85 -11.41
C LEU A 13 19.04 -11.23 -11.70
N GLY A 14 20.36 -11.30 -11.89
CA GLY A 14 21.07 -12.55 -12.12
C GLY A 14 20.86 -13.56 -10.98
N THR A 15 20.91 -13.10 -9.73
CA THR A 15 20.70 -13.97 -8.56
C THR A 15 19.28 -14.52 -8.48
N LEU A 16 18.25 -13.74 -8.82
CA LEU A 16 16.86 -14.23 -8.88
C LEU A 16 16.66 -15.33 -9.94
N PHE A 17 17.34 -15.24 -11.09
CA PHE A 17 17.26 -16.25 -12.14
C PHE A 17 18.04 -17.53 -11.79
N LEU A 18 19.25 -17.37 -11.23
CA LEU A 18 20.18 -18.47 -10.98
C LEU A 18 19.84 -19.25 -9.70
N ASN A 19 19.50 -18.56 -8.61
CA ASN A 19 19.36 -19.15 -7.28
C ASN A 19 17.99 -18.87 -6.65
N GLN A 20 17.15 -19.90 -6.52
CA GLN A 20 15.80 -19.78 -5.94
C GLN A 20 15.75 -20.04 -4.43
N ASN A 21 16.85 -19.78 -3.71
CA ASN A 21 16.85 -19.83 -2.24
C ASN A 21 16.10 -18.64 -1.67
N TYR A 22 15.27 -18.89 -0.65
CA TYR A 22 14.39 -17.89 -0.05
C TYR A 22 15.13 -16.59 0.37
N ILE A 23 16.19 -16.72 1.18
CA ILE A 23 16.92 -15.56 1.73
C ILE A 23 17.61 -14.77 0.60
N LEU A 24 18.30 -15.48 -0.31
CA LEU A 24 19.00 -14.85 -1.43
C LEU A 24 18.04 -14.13 -2.38
N SER A 25 16.91 -14.75 -2.72
CA SER A 25 15.90 -14.14 -3.59
C SER A 25 15.28 -12.90 -2.94
N PHE A 26 15.06 -12.94 -1.63
CA PHE A 26 14.55 -11.79 -0.88
C PHE A 26 15.56 -10.63 -0.87
N ILE A 27 16.82 -10.90 -0.54
CA ILE A 27 17.89 -9.88 -0.55
C ILE A 27 18.11 -9.33 -1.95
N ALA A 28 18.08 -10.18 -2.98
CA ALA A 28 18.21 -9.78 -4.37
C ALA A 28 17.10 -8.79 -4.77
N LEU A 29 15.85 -9.06 -4.39
CA LEU A 29 14.75 -8.16 -4.69
C LEU A 29 14.90 -6.80 -3.97
N LEU A 30 15.32 -6.81 -2.71
CA LEU A 30 15.60 -5.58 -1.96
C LEU A 30 16.79 -4.80 -2.54
N SER A 31 17.82 -5.50 -3.03
CA SER A 31 18.96 -4.88 -3.69
C SER A 31 18.53 -4.21 -4.99
N ILE A 32 17.70 -4.88 -5.80
CA ILE A 32 17.13 -4.28 -7.02
C ILE A 32 16.31 -3.04 -6.65
N SER A 33 15.39 -3.16 -5.69
CA SER A 33 14.52 -2.04 -5.31
C SER A 33 15.32 -0.86 -4.75
N GLY A 34 16.30 -1.14 -3.88
CA GLY A 34 17.19 -0.13 -3.30
C GLY A 34 18.05 0.55 -4.37
N SER A 35 18.62 -0.22 -5.30
CA SER A 35 19.43 0.34 -6.39
C SER A 35 18.61 1.23 -7.34
N LEU A 36 17.35 0.86 -7.62
CA LEU A 36 16.43 1.70 -8.39
C LEU A 36 16.12 3.02 -7.67
N LEU A 37 15.87 2.96 -6.35
CA LEU A 37 15.64 4.17 -5.56
C LEU A 37 16.88 5.08 -5.57
N VAL A 38 18.07 4.53 -5.32
CA VAL A 38 19.33 5.29 -5.35
C VAL A 38 19.53 5.96 -6.71
N LEU A 39 19.30 5.24 -7.81
CA LEU A 39 19.36 5.82 -9.16
C LEU A 39 18.36 6.97 -9.36
N ILE A 40 17.16 6.87 -8.80
CA ILE A 40 16.16 7.95 -8.90
C ILE A 40 16.64 9.20 -8.15
N PHE A 41 17.17 9.03 -6.93
CA PHE A 41 17.65 10.13 -6.10
C PHE A 41 18.94 10.77 -6.64
N GLU A 42 19.93 9.97 -7.07
CA GLU A 42 21.22 10.50 -7.56
C GLU A 42 21.10 11.30 -8.87
N ASN A 43 20.08 11.03 -9.68
CA ASN A 43 19.86 11.71 -10.96
C ASN A 43 18.78 12.80 -10.88
N ASP A 44 18.26 13.10 -9.67
CA ASP A 44 17.15 14.03 -9.44
C ASP A 44 15.88 13.73 -10.29
N LEU A 45 15.69 12.47 -10.67
CA LEU A 45 14.59 12.03 -11.54
C LEU A 45 13.34 11.69 -10.72
N TYR A 46 12.91 12.58 -9.83
CA TYR A 46 11.84 12.31 -8.87
C TYR A 46 10.51 11.87 -9.50
N GLY A 47 10.22 12.29 -10.74
CA GLY A 47 9.04 11.81 -11.48
C GLY A 47 8.99 10.28 -11.66
N LEU A 48 10.14 9.61 -11.71
CA LEU A 48 10.23 8.14 -11.76
C LEU A 48 9.77 7.47 -10.46
N MET A 49 9.67 8.19 -9.35
CA MET A 49 9.07 7.65 -8.12
C MET A 49 7.61 7.23 -8.33
N HIS A 50 6.85 7.97 -9.16
CA HIS A 50 5.49 7.58 -9.52
C HIS A 50 5.47 6.22 -10.23
N VAL A 51 6.39 6.04 -11.18
CA VAL A 51 6.53 4.79 -11.94
C VAL A 51 6.98 3.65 -11.04
N TYR A 52 7.95 3.90 -10.15
CA TYR A 52 8.43 2.92 -9.17
C TYR A 52 7.27 2.41 -8.31
N VAL A 53 6.54 3.31 -7.64
CA VAL A 53 5.48 2.88 -6.70
C VAL A 53 4.31 2.24 -7.44
N ALA A 54 3.98 2.71 -8.66
CA ALA A 54 3.00 2.07 -9.53
C ALA A 54 3.41 0.64 -9.95
N LEU A 55 4.67 0.45 -10.35
CA LEU A 55 5.18 -0.86 -10.76
C LEU A 55 5.15 -1.86 -9.61
N TYR A 56 5.58 -1.44 -8.41
CA TYR A 56 5.54 -2.31 -7.24
C TYR A 56 4.12 -2.58 -6.74
N SER A 57 3.17 -1.64 -6.86
CA SER A 57 1.78 -1.90 -6.46
C SER A 57 1.07 -2.85 -7.41
N ILE A 58 1.23 -2.65 -8.72
CA ILE A 58 0.71 -3.56 -9.74
C ILE A 58 1.37 -4.94 -9.60
N GLY A 59 2.69 -5.00 -9.49
CA GLY A 59 3.44 -6.25 -9.30
C GLY A 59 2.96 -7.02 -8.06
N LEU A 60 2.84 -6.35 -6.91
CA LEU A 60 2.33 -6.94 -5.68
C LEU A 60 0.89 -7.50 -5.86
N THR A 61 -0.01 -6.72 -6.47
CA THR A 61 -1.39 -7.17 -6.72
C THR A 61 -1.44 -8.41 -7.61
N CYS A 62 -0.66 -8.42 -8.70
CA CYS A 62 -0.60 -9.55 -9.62
C CYS A 62 -0.05 -10.81 -8.93
N ILE A 63 1.01 -10.68 -8.13
CA ILE A 63 1.64 -11.81 -7.43
C ILE A 63 0.65 -12.43 -6.42
N LEU A 64 0.01 -11.60 -5.59
CA LEU A 64 -0.87 -12.07 -4.52
C LEU A 64 -2.17 -12.65 -5.04
N LEU A 65 -2.80 -12.03 -6.04
CA LEU A 65 -4.08 -12.52 -6.59
C LEU A 65 -3.92 -13.79 -7.44
N ASN A 66 -2.74 -14.02 -8.02
CA ASN A 66 -2.46 -15.19 -8.85
C ASN A 66 -1.61 -16.26 -8.13
N GLU A 67 -1.63 -16.29 -6.79
CA GLU A 67 -0.85 -17.24 -5.96
C GLU A 67 -0.91 -18.68 -6.48
N ALA A 68 -2.12 -19.22 -6.67
CA ALA A 68 -2.30 -20.60 -7.14
C ALA A 68 -1.69 -20.86 -8.52
N LYS A 69 -1.83 -19.90 -9.46
CA LYS A 69 -1.28 -20.02 -10.83
C LYS A 69 0.25 -19.96 -10.81
N LEU A 70 0.82 -19.06 -10.01
CA LEU A 70 2.27 -18.90 -9.86
C LEU A 70 2.93 -20.14 -9.25
N ILE A 71 2.29 -20.73 -8.23
CA ILE A 71 2.78 -21.94 -7.57
C ILE A 71 2.66 -23.15 -8.51
N ALA A 72 1.58 -23.27 -9.27
CA ALA A 72 1.35 -24.40 -10.18
C ALA A 72 2.18 -24.34 -11.47
N SER A 73 2.61 -23.17 -11.92
CA SER A 73 3.26 -23.00 -13.24
C SER A 73 4.63 -23.66 -13.34
N SER A 74 5.51 -23.50 -12.35
CA SER A 74 6.82 -24.14 -12.37
C SER A 74 7.45 -24.27 -10.98
N LYS A 75 8.33 -25.26 -10.81
CA LYS A 75 9.10 -25.48 -9.57
C LYS A 75 9.94 -24.25 -9.18
N LYS A 76 10.43 -23.47 -10.16
CA LYS A 76 11.18 -22.24 -9.92
C LYS A 76 10.27 -21.14 -9.37
N LEU A 77 9.13 -20.88 -10.01
CA LEU A 77 8.17 -19.86 -9.58
C LEU A 77 7.54 -20.18 -8.23
N SER A 78 7.28 -21.45 -7.94
CA SER A 78 6.80 -21.91 -6.63
C SER A 78 7.77 -21.53 -5.50
N LYS A 79 9.08 -21.74 -5.69
CA LYS A 79 10.11 -21.36 -4.71
C LYS A 79 10.25 -19.84 -4.56
N LEU A 80 10.11 -19.11 -5.67
CA LEU A 80 10.25 -17.65 -5.71
C LEU A 80 9.02 -16.92 -5.14
N TYR A 81 7.84 -17.54 -5.12
CA TYR A 81 6.62 -16.86 -4.69
C TYR A 81 6.72 -16.21 -3.29
N ASN A 82 7.19 -16.97 -2.29
CA ASN A 82 7.31 -16.45 -0.92
C ASN A 82 8.29 -15.27 -0.78
N PRO A 83 9.54 -15.34 -1.28
CA PRO A 83 10.46 -14.21 -1.22
C PRO A 83 10.00 -13.03 -2.09
N LEU A 84 9.36 -13.27 -3.25
CA LEU A 84 8.77 -12.22 -4.06
C LEU A 84 7.66 -11.49 -3.30
N ARG A 85 6.71 -12.23 -2.69
CA ARG A 85 5.62 -11.64 -1.91
C ARG A 85 6.14 -10.66 -0.85
N ILE A 86 7.11 -11.08 -0.05
CA ILE A 86 7.62 -10.27 1.07
C ILE A 86 8.51 -9.14 0.54
N GLY A 87 9.38 -9.42 -0.42
CA GLY A 87 10.23 -8.40 -1.02
C GLY A 87 9.42 -7.29 -1.68
N PHE A 88 8.33 -7.61 -2.40
CA PHE A 88 7.46 -6.60 -3.00
C PHE A 88 6.74 -5.75 -1.95
N ILE A 89 6.33 -6.31 -0.81
CA ILE A 89 5.75 -5.55 0.32
C ILE A 89 6.78 -4.52 0.81
N PHE A 90 8.00 -4.94 1.13
CA PHE A 90 9.03 -4.02 1.64
C PHE A 90 9.47 -3.00 0.58
N SER A 91 9.64 -3.42 -0.67
CA SER A 91 10.02 -2.52 -1.77
C SER A 91 8.98 -1.42 -1.99
N LEU A 92 7.69 -1.79 -1.92
CA LEU A 92 6.58 -0.84 -1.98
C LEU A 92 6.57 0.08 -0.76
N LEU A 93 6.77 -0.45 0.46
CA LEU A 93 6.85 0.37 1.67
C LEU A 93 7.97 1.41 1.61
N PHE A 94 9.17 1.04 1.13
CA PHE A 94 10.26 1.99 0.92
C PHE A 94 9.87 3.07 -0.09
N GLY A 95 9.24 2.70 -1.21
CA GLY A 95 8.74 3.68 -2.18
C GLY A 95 7.67 4.62 -1.61
N LEU A 96 6.72 4.09 -0.84
CA LEU A 96 5.68 4.89 -0.17
C LEU A 96 6.31 5.81 0.90
N PHE A 97 7.34 5.37 1.60
CA PHE A 97 8.08 6.19 2.55
C PHE A 97 8.76 7.38 1.86
N CYS A 98 9.43 7.14 0.73
CA CYS A 98 10.04 8.21 -0.06
C CYS A 98 9.02 9.23 -0.56
N ILE A 99 7.87 8.78 -1.09
CA ILE A 99 6.80 9.67 -1.56
C ILE A 99 6.07 10.38 -0.41
N GLY A 100 5.93 9.72 0.73
CA GLY A 100 5.19 10.22 1.88
C GLY A 100 5.91 11.31 2.67
N LYS A 101 7.24 11.46 2.51
CA LYS A 101 8.04 12.44 3.25
C LYS A 101 8.37 13.63 2.35
N LYS A 102 7.67 14.75 2.57
CA LYS A 102 7.79 15.98 1.76
C LYS A 102 9.24 16.49 1.62
N ASN A 103 10.06 16.37 2.66
CA ASN A 103 11.43 16.90 2.66
C ASN A 103 12.43 16.04 1.86
N LEU A 104 12.07 14.84 1.40
CA LEU A 104 12.97 14.00 0.60
C LEU A 104 12.91 14.31 -0.90
N LEU A 105 11.84 14.95 -1.36
CA LEU A 105 11.59 15.23 -2.77
C LEU A 105 11.57 16.73 -2.99
N THR A 106 11.98 17.18 -4.18
CA THR A 106 11.95 18.60 -4.54
C THR A 106 10.53 19.14 -4.62
N GLU A 107 10.37 20.47 -4.51
CA GLU A 107 9.06 21.13 -4.50
C GLU A 107 8.24 20.91 -5.79
N ASP A 108 8.90 20.59 -6.90
CA ASP A 108 8.26 20.31 -8.19
C ASP A 108 7.62 18.91 -8.27
N PHE A 109 7.89 18.04 -7.30
CA PHE A 109 7.30 16.71 -7.24
C PHE A 109 5.83 16.79 -6.83
N SER A 110 4.93 16.40 -7.73
CA SER A 110 3.50 16.45 -7.48
C SER A 110 2.97 15.06 -7.06
N PRO A 111 2.63 14.84 -5.78
CA PRO A 111 2.34 13.49 -5.26
C PRO A 111 1.06 12.85 -5.83
N TRP A 112 0.13 13.67 -6.33
CA TRP A 112 -1.16 13.23 -6.90
C TRP A 112 -1.04 12.22 -8.07
N PHE A 113 0.04 12.22 -8.85
CA PHE A 113 0.20 11.27 -9.96
C PHE A 113 0.21 9.82 -9.51
N SER A 114 0.84 9.51 -8.36
CA SER A 114 0.82 8.15 -7.81
C SER A 114 -0.59 7.70 -7.43
N SER A 115 -1.45 8.62 -7.01
CA SER A 115 -2.84 8.32 -6.64
C SER A 115 -3.69 7.86 -7.82
N ILE A 116 -3.36 8.27 -9.04
CA ILE A 116 -4.02 7.82 -10.28
C ILE A 116 -3.92 6.30 -10.44
N VAL A 117 -2.84 5.68 -9.94
CA VAL A 117 -2.68 4.23 -9.98
C VAL A 117 -3.21 3.56 -8.71
N MET A 118 -2.98 4.14 -7.53
CA MET A 118 -3.37 3.50 -6.27
C MET A 118 -4.88 3.45 -6.04
N ILE A 119 -5.61 4.51 -6.43
CA ILE A 119 -7.06 4.58 -6.23
C ILE A 119 -7.80 3.52 -7.07
N PRO A 120 -7.54 3.35 -8.38
CA PRO A 120 -8.16 2.27 -9.15
C PRO A 120 -7.83 0.88 -8.60
N ILE A 121 -6.59 0.65 -8.15
CA ILE A 121 -6.20 -0.64 -7.57
C ILE A 121 -6.98 -0.92 -6.29
N THR A 122 -7.08 0.05 -5.36
CA THR A 122 -7.86 -0.13 -4.13
C THR A 122 -9.34 -0.38 -4.42
N LEU A 123 -9.95 0.35 -5.36
CA LEU A 123 -11.33 0.12 -5.79
C LEU A 123 -11.53 -1.27 -6.41
N TYR A 124 -10.56 -1.73 -7.20
CA TYR A 124 -10.57 -3.09 -7.74
C TYR A 124 -10.52 -4.15 -6.63
N LEU A 125 -9.68 -3.98 -5.61
CA LEU A 125 -9.61 -4.90 -4.46
C LEU A 125 -10.91 -4.91 -3.65
N ILE A 126 -11.52 -3.75 -3.42
CA ILE A 126 -12.83 -3.64 -2.78
C ILE A 126 -13.88 -4.42 -3.59
N SER A 127 -13.84 -4.32 -4.92
CA SER A 127 -14.75 -5.08 -5.78
C SER A 127 -14.62 -6.60 -5.62
N GLN A 128 -13.41 -7.10 -5.40
CA GLN A 128 -13.16 -8.52 -5.14
C GLN A 128 -13.66 -8.93 -3.76
N ILE A 129 -13.42 -8.11 -2.72
CA ILE A 129 -13.87 -8.39 -1.36
C ILE A 129 -15.40 -8.43 -1.29
N ILE A 130 -16.11 -7.50 -1.95
CA ILE A 130 -17.59 -7.50 -1.99
C ILE A 130 -18.12 -8.79 -2.62
N LYS A 131 -17.46 -9.32 -3.67
CA LYS A 131 -17.83 -10.59 -4.29
C LYS A 131 -17.62 -11.76 -3.33
N ILE A 132 -16.49 -11.79 -2.62
CA ILE A 132 -16.16 -12.86 -1.65
C ILE A 132 -17.14 -12.85 -0.47
N LEU A 133 -17.57 -11.67 -0.02
CA LEU A 133 -18.53 -11.50 1.08
C LEU A 133 -19.99 -11.74 0.67
N ASP A 134 -20.27 -12.09 -0.59
CA ASP A 134 -21.60 -12.36 -1.15
C ASP A 134 -22.65 -11.30 -0.76
N VAL A 135 -22.31 -10.02 -0.91
CA VAL A 135 -23.23 -8.91 -0.57
C VAL A 135 -24.34 -8.81 -1.62
N LYS A 136 -25.49 -9.44 -1.34
CA LYS A 136 -26.62 -9.56 -2.29
C LYS A 136 -27.42 -8.27 -2.50
N LEU A 137 -27.53 -7.42 -1.47
CA LEU A 137 -28.32 -6.19 -1.54
C LEU A 137 -27.61 -5.11 -2.37
N THR A 138 -28.24 -4.71 -3.48
CA THR A 138 -27.71 -3.66 -4.38
C THR A 138 -27.53 -2.32 -3.65
N LYS A 139 -28.44 -2.00 -2.72
CA LYS A 139 -28.35 -0.78 -1.91
C LYS A 139 -27.11 -0.76 -1.01
N SER A 140 -26.78 -1.86 -0.33
CA SER A 140 -25.58 -1.90 0.53
C SER A 140 -24.30 -1.89 -0.29
N LYS A 141 -24.27 -2.59 -1.43
CA LYS A 141 -23.15 -2.53 -2.39
C LYS A 141 -22.87 -1.10 -2.84
N ASN A 142 -23.90 -0.35 -3.26
CA ASN A 142 -23.74 1.03 -3.70
C ASN A 142 -23.26 1.96 -2.58
N ILE A 143 -23.76 1.76 -1.35
CA ILE A 143 -23.29 2.52 -0.18
C ILE A 143 -21.80 2.26 0.09
N ILE A 144 -21.34 1.01 0.01
CA ILE A 144 -19.92 0.65 0.22
C ILE A 144 -19.05 1.33 -0.83
N TYR A 145 -19.42 1.28 -2.12
CA TYR A 145 -18.65 1.95 -3.17
C TYR A 145 -18.62 3.47 -2.99
N TYR A 146 -19.77 4.08 -2.66
CA TYR A 146 -19.84 5.52 -2.44
C TYR A 146 -18.93 5.97 -1.28
N LEU A 147 -19.01 5.28 -0.14
CA LEU A 147 -18.13 5.56 1.00
C LEU A 147 -16.65 5.34 0.66
N SER A 148 -16.34 4.29 -0.08
CA SER A 148 -14.97 3.98 -0.48
C SER A 148 -14.39 5.06 -1.39
N VAL A 149 -15.14 5.49 -2.40
CA VAL A 149 -14.72 6.57 -3.31
C VAL A 149 -14.57 7.89 -2.55
N LEU A 150 -15.47 8.18 -1.61
CA LEU A 150 -15.38 9.38 -0.77
C LEU A 150 -14.09 9.41 0.05
N ILE A 151 -13.76 8.28 0.72
CA ILE A 151 -12.53 8.15 1.52
C ILE A 151 -11.29 8.26 0.60
N LEU A 152 -11.28 7.55 -0.53
CA LEU A 152 -10.13 7.53 -1.43
C LEU A 152 -9.90 8.89 -2.13
N THR A 153 -10.97 9.63 -2.44
CA THR A 153 -10.86 11.00 -2.98
C THR A 153 -10.16 11.93 -2.00
N SER A 154 -10.42 11.79 -0.69
CA SER A 154 -9.72 12.55 0.34
C SER A 154 -8.22 12.25 0.39
N THR A 155 -7.80 11.08 -0.08
CA THR A 155 -6.39 10.64 -0.09
C THR A 155 -5.62 10.96 -1.38
N VAL A 156 -6.20 11.70 -2.33
CA VAL A 156 -5.55 12.03 -3.62
C VAL A 156 -4.20 12.70 -3.43
N PHE A 157 -4.05 13.58 -2.44
CA PHE A 157 -2.80 14.28 -2.16
C PHE A 157 -1.84 13.49 -1.26
N SER A 158 -2.24 12.31 -0.77
CA SER A 158 -1.43 11.43 0.07
C SER A 158 -1.47 10.00 -0.49
N PRO A 159 -0.79 9.75 -1.62
CA PRO A 159 -0.73 8.43 -2.25
C PRO A 159 -0.15 7.35 -1.32
N ALA A 160 0.67 7.74 -0.35
CA ALA A 160 1.25 6.83 0.64
C ALA A 160 0.18 6.13 1.49
N ILE A 161 -0.88 6.85 1.90
CA ILE A 161 -2.02 6.29 2.63
C ILE A 161 -2.77 5.28 1.75
N SER A 162 -3.06 5.67 0.50
CA SER A 162 -3.74 4.78 -0.46
C SER A 162 -2.91 3.52 -0.75
N GLY A 163 -1.60 3.64 -0.90
CA GLY A 163 -0.70 2.50 -1.08
C GLY A 163 -0.64 1.57 0.13
N ALA A 164 -0.68 2.10 1.36
CA ALA A 164 -0.75 1.27 2.56
C ALA A 164 -2.09 0.51 2.68
N LEU A 165 -3.21 1.14 2.25
CA LEU A 165 -4.50 0.46 2.14
C LEU A 165 -4.46 -0.70 1.14
N ILE A 166 -3.74 -0.58 0.02
CA ILE A 166 -3.55 -1.70 -0.92
C ILE A 166 -2.90 -2.89 -0.21
N ILE A 167 -1.85 -2.65 0.59
CA ILE A 167 -1.18 -3.72 1.35
C ILE A 167 -2.15 -4.39 2.30
N ILE A 168 -2.93 -3.62 3.07
CA ILE A 168 -3.93 -4.15 4.00
C ILE A 168 -4.95 -5.02 3.26
N LEU A 169 -5.57 -4.49 2.21
CA LEU A 169 -6.65 -5.17 1.49
C LEU A 169 -6.17 -6.44 0.79
N LEU A 170 -4.99 -6.41 0.16
CA LEU A 170 -4.40 -7.60 -0.46
C LEU A 170 -4.03 -8.67 0.56
N CYS A 171 -3.36 -8.28 1.64
CA CYS A 171 -2.96 -9.23 2.68
C CYS A 171 -4.17 -9.82 3.38
N PHE A 172 -5.25 -9.06 3.54
CA PHE A 172 -6.53 -9.55 4.02
C PHE A 172 -7.12 -10.59 3.06
N LEU A 173 -7.19 -10.28 1.76
CA LEU A 173 -7.78 -11.16 0.75
C LEU A 173 -7.05 -12.51 0.64
N VAL A 174 -5.72 -12.51 0.78
CA VAL A 174 -4.88 -13.71 0.72
C VAL A 174 -4.61 -14.33 2.11
N ASN A 175 -5.20 -13.78 3.19
CA ASN A 175 -4.99 -14.22 4.57
C ASN A 175 -3.52 -14.20 5.06
N TYR A 176 -2.70 -13.27 4.56
CA TYR A 176 -1.31 -13.09 4.96
C TYR A 176 -1.19 -12.19 6.21
N ARG A 177 -1.24 -12.80 7.40
CA ARG A 177 -1.34 -12.10 8.71
C ARG A 177 -0.21 -11.10 8.98
N THR A 178 1.03 -11.46 8.70
CA THR A 178 2.19 -10.59 8.98
C THR A 178 2.18 -9.34 8.10
N GLY A 179 1.94 -9.50 6.79
CA GLY A 179 1.81 -8.36 5.87
C GLY A 179 0.59 -7.48 6.19
N PHE A 180 -0.49 -8.08 6.68
CA PHE A 180 -1.65 -7.33 7.15
C PHE A 180 -1.32 -6.41 8.33
N VAL A 181 -0.61 -6.93 9.34
CA VAL A 181 -0.14 -6.12 10.48
C VAL A 181 0.82 -5.03 10.03
N ILE A 182 1.76 -5.35 9.14
CA ILE A 182 2.69 -4.36 8.56
C ILE A 182 1.91 -3.25 7.82
N GLY A 183 0.88 -3.61 7.05
CA GLY A 183 0.01 -2.64 6.37
C GLY A 183 -0.74 -1.71 7.33
N ILE A 184 -1.23 -2.23 8.47
CA ILE A 184 -1.86 -1.43 9.52
C ILE A 184 -0.85 -0.43 10.12
N ILE A 185 0.33 -0.91 10.51
CA ILE A 185 1.39 -0.06 11.06
C ILE A 185 1.77 1.03 10.05
N ALA A 186 1.95 0.67 8.78
CA ALA A 186 2.26 1.60 7.71
C ALA A 186 1.14 2.65 7.52
N THR A 187 -0.12 2.23 7.57
CA THR A 187 -1.27 3.15 7.44
C THR A 187 -1.32 4.14 8.59
N ILE A 188 -1.13 3.69 9.83
CA ILE A 188 -1.04 4.57 11.00
C ILE A 188 0.11 5.57 10.82
N TYR A 189 1.30 5.08 10.44
CA TYR A 189 2.46 5.92 10.18
C TYR A 189 2.20 6.99 9.12
N PHE A 190 1.65 6.63 7.96
CA PHE A 190 1.40 7.58 6.87
C PHE A 190 0.28 8.57 7.17
N ILE A 191 -0.75 8.17 7.94
CA ILE A 191 -1.76 9.11 8.44
C ILE A 191 -1.12 10.11 9.41
N SER A 192 -0.29 9.63 10.34
CA SER A 192 0.44 10.50 11.27
C SER A 192 1.37 11.45 10.51
N GLN A 193 2.16 10.95 9.57
CA GLN A 193 3.05 11.75 8.73
C GLN A 193 2.26 12.83 7.97
N TYR A 194 1.17 12.45 7.31
CA TYR A 194 0.30 13.39 6.58
C TYR A 194 -0.25 14.49 7.50
N TYR A 195 -0.69 14.14 8.70
CA TYR A 195 -1.18 15.12 9.68
C TYR A 195 -0.10 16.13 10.10
N TYR A 196 1.16 15.70 10.26
CA TYR A 196 2.26 16.60 10.59
C TYR A 196 2.69 17.45 9.40
N ASP A 197 2.61 16.92 8.18
CA ASP A 197 2.96 17.63 6.95
C ASP A 197 1.94 18.69 6.52
N LEU A 198 0.73 18.70 7.11
CA LEU A 198 -0.23 19.79 6.90
C LEU A 198 0.35 21.12 7.38
N ASN A 199 0.29 22.15 6.53
CA ASN A 199 0.69 23.54 6.84
C ASN A 199 -0.37 24.25 7.71
N LEU A 200 -0.76 23.63 8.81
CA LEU A 200 -1.74 24.12 9.78
C LEU A 200 -1.04 24.43 11.11
N THR A 201 -1.59 25.39 11.86
CA THR A 201 -1.09 25.69 13.20
C THR A 201 -1.28 24.49 14.13
N LEU A 202 -0.43 24.34 15.14
CA LEU A 202 -0.56 23.28 16.15
C LEU A 202 -1.95 23.28 16.82
N LEU A 203 -2.53 24.47 17.03
CA LEU A 203 -3.87 24.63 17.59
C LEU A 203 -4.97 24.07 16.67
N THR A 204 -4.93 24.39 15.37
CA THR A 204 -5.95 23.87 14.43
C THR A 204 -5.84 22.37 14.26
N LYS A 205 -4.61 21.84 14.22
CA LYS A 205 -4.33 20.40 14.22
C LYS A 205 -4.97 19.69 15.43
N SER A 206 -4.78 20.22 16.65
CA SER A 206 -5.36 19.63 17.86
C SER A 206 -6.89 19.69 17.88
N MET A 207 -7.49 20.79 17.42
CA MET A 207 -8.95 20.90 17.28
C MET A 207 -9.53 19.87 16.30
N ILE A 208 -8.86 19.63 15.17
CA ILE A 208 -9.27 18.60 14.19
C ILE A 208 -9.22 17.21 14.84
N LEU A 209 -8.13 16.90 15.57
CA LEU A 209 -7.98 15.60 16.23
C LEU A 209 -9.04 15.40 17.31
N PHE A 210 -9.27 16.41 18.14
CA PHE A 210 -10.33 16.40 19.16
C PHE A 210 -11.71 16.20 18.52
N GLY A 211 -12.03 16.97 17.47
CA GLY A 211 -13.29 16.85 16.74
C GLY A 211 -13.49 15.46 16.14
N SER A 212 -12.46 14.89 15.52
CA SER A 212 -12.51 13.52 14.99
C SER A 212 -12.73 12.48 16.08
N GLY A 213 -12.11 12.65 17.26
CA GLY A 213 -12.31 11.80 18.43
C GLY A 213 -13.77 11.84 18.93
N VAL A 214 -14.37 13.04 19.02
CA VAL A 214 -15.78 13.20 19.38
C VAL A 214 -16.69 12.50 18.38
N VAL A 215 -16.43 12.65 17.07
CA VAL A 215 -17.20 11.95 16.02
C VAL A 215 -17.08 10.43 16.17
N PHE A 216 -15.88 9.90 16.43
CA PHE A 216 -15.71 8.46 16.65
C PHE A 216 -16.44 7.95 17.90
N LEU A 217 -16.45 8.71 19.00
CA LEU A 217 -17.22 8.38 20.20
C LEU A 217 -18.72 8.39 19.93
N LEU A 218 -19.22 9.37 19.18
CA LEU A 218 -20.63 9.41 18.76
C LEU A 218 -21.00 8.21 17.90
N LEU A 219 -20.16 7.86 16.91
CA LEU A 219 -20.36 6.67 16.07
C LEU A 219 -20.34 5.39 16.90
N TYR A 220 -19.40 5.27 17.83
CA TYR A 220 -19.32 4.13 18.76
C TYR A 220 -20.60 3.99 19.59
N PHE A 221 -21.10 5.10 20.14
CA PHE A 221 -22.33 5.11 20.90
C PHE A 221 -23.55 4.72 20.05
N LEU A 222 -23.65 5.25 18.82
CA LEU A 222 -24.74 4.92 17.89
C LEU A 222 -24.73 3.44 17.49
N ILE A 223 -23.56 2.87 17.20
CA ILE A 223 -23.42 1.45 16.84
C ILE A 223 -23.79 0.56 18.04
N THR A 224 -23.29 0.89 19.24
CA THR A 224 -23.55 0.10 20.46
C THR A 224 -25.03 0.17 20.86
N LYS A 225 -25.66 1.35 20.78
CA LYS A 225 -27.08 1.55 21.06
C LYS A 225 -27.97 0.72 20.12
N LYS A 226 -27.59 0.58 18.85
CA LYS A 226 -28.36 -0.21 17.86
C LYS A 226 -28.19 -1.72 18.05
N LYS A 227 -27.04 -2.18 18.55
CA LYS A 227 -26.78 -3.60 18.82
C LYS A 227 -27.69 -4.14 19.94
N ASN A 228 -27.94 -3.34 20.98
CA ASN A 228 -28.82 -3.68 22.10
C ASN A 228 -30.32 -3.72 21.75
N SER A 229 -30.73 -3.26 20.56
CA SER A 229 -32.14 -3.31 20.11
C SER A 229 -32.50 -4.62 19.40
N HIS A 230 -31.51 -5.46 19.04
CA HIS A 230 -31.70 -6.71 18.31
C HIS A 230 -31.32 -7.96 19.11
N GLU A 231 -30.92 -7.82 20.38
CA GLU A 231 -30.92 -8.93 21.34
C GLU A 231 -32.32 -9.02 21.96
N LYS A 232 -33.12 -9.97 21.47
CA LYS A 232 -34.25 -10.48 22.26
C LYS A 232 -33.65 -11.32 23.40
N VAL A 233 -33.93 -10.91 24.64
CA VAL A 233 -33.74 -11.73 25.85
C VAL A 233 -34.57 -13.01 25.72
#